data_AF-A0A968GQS3-F1
#
_entry.id   AF-A0A968GQS3-F1
#
_cell.length_a   1.000
_cell.length_b   1.000
_cell.length_c   1.000
_cell.angle_alpha   90.00
_cell.angle_beta   90.00
_cell.angle_gamma   90.00
#
_symmetry.space_group_name_H-M   'P 1'
#
loop_
_entity.id
_entity.type
_entity.pdbx_description
1 polymer ?
#
loop_
_entity_poly.entity_id
_entity_poly.type
_entity_poly.pdbx_seq_one_letter_code
_entity_poly.pdbx_strand_id
1 'polypeptide(L)' 'MMVDRSRSLFLKKKGFLFEPFRFPEQSIPLSNTRLRPDMELIAFERGGMHRAFLAREMAYHHVAQGELAGEPYLVSF' A
#
# COMPACT_ATOMS: atom_id res chain seq x y z
N MET A 1 -1.10 -1.04 -31.77
CA MET A 1 -0.44 -0.04 -30.90
C MET A 1 0.67 -0.75 -30.15
N MET A 2 1.93 -0.50 -30.51
CA MET A 2 3.09 -1.19 -29.96
C MET A 2 3.50 -0.49 -28.65
N VAL A 3 3.46 -1.21 -27.52
CA VAL A 3 3.84 -0.65 -26.21
C VAL A 3 5.33 -0.36 -26.23
N ASP A 4 5.70 0.92 -26.19
CA ASP A 4 7.08 1.36 -26.09
C ASP A 4 7.64 1.05 -24.68
N ARG A 5 8.47 0.01 -24.61
CA ARG A 5 9.14 -0.44 -23.38
C ARG A 5 10.49 0.25 -23.14
N SER A 6 10.90 1.19 -23.99
CA SER A 6 12.19 1.87 -23.84
C SER A 6 12.28 2.70 -22.55
N ARG A 7 11.14 3.21 -22.05
CA ARG A 7 11.07 4.00 -20.81
C ARG A 7 11.19 3.16 -19.54
N SER A 8 10.90 1.86 -19.56
CA SER A 8 11.07 0.99 -18.38
C SER A 8 12.54 0.68 -18.09
N LEU A 9 13.45 0.92 -19.05
CA LEU A 9 14.89 0.73 -18.87
C LEU A 9 15.54 1.80 -17.97
N PHE A 10 14.86 2.93 -17.71
CA PHE A 10 15.30 3.94 -16.75
C PHE A 10 14.98 3.57 -15.30
N LEU A 11 14.16 2.53 -15.07
CA LEU A 11 13.88 1.97 -13.75
C LEU A 11 15.01 1.07 -13.22
N LYS A 12 16.24 1.29 -13.71
CA LYS A 12 17.50 0.60 -13.32
C LYS A 12 17.97 0.93 -11.90
N LYS A 13 17.09 1.29 -10.97
CA LYS A 13 17.47 1.29 -9.55
C LYS A 13 17.46 -0.17 -9.08
N LYS A 14 18.63 -0.73 -8.77
CA LYS A 14 18.71 -1.93 -7.93
C LYS A 14 18.09 -1.58 -6.58
N GLY A 15 16.84 -1.98 -6.35
CA GLY A 15 16.10 -1.66 -5.14
C GLY A 15 14.60 -1.58 -5.41
N PHE A 16 13.83 -1.14 -4.43
CA PHE A 16 12.41 -0.92 -4.58
C PHE A 16 12.14 0.32 -5.45
N LEU A 17 11.15 0.24 -6.34
CA LEU A 17 10.69 1.37 -7.17
C LEU A 17 10.05 2.49 -6.34
N PHE A 18 9.49 2.12 -5.20
CA PHE A 18 8.90 2.99 -4.19
C PHE A 18 9.58 2.68 -2.85
N GLU A 19 9.77 3.68 -1.99
CA GLU A 19 10.31 3.42 -0.65
C GLU A 19 9.38 2.44 0.08
N PRO A 20 9.88 1.30 0.59
CA PRO A 20 9.06 0.37 1.33
C PRO A 20 8.45 1.05 2.55
N PHE A 21 7.17 0.84 2.76
CA PHE A 21 6.54 1.25 4.01
C PHE A 21 7.20 0.50 5.18
N ARG A 22 7.91 1.24 6.02
CA ARG A 22 8.51 0.68 7.26
C ARG A 22 7.49 0.80 8.36
N PHE A 23 7.00 -0.34 8.83
CA PHE A 23 6.10 -0.37 9.98
C PHE A 23 6.81 0.21 11.21
N PRO A 24 6.17 1.09 11.98
CA PRO A 24 6.67 1.45 13.30
C PRO A 24 6.76 0.18 14.15
N GLU A 25 7.83 0.03 14.94
CA GLU A 25 8.05 -1.18 15.75
C GLU A 25 6.93 -1.42 16.77
N GLN A 26 6.16 -0.39 17.10
CA GLN A 26 5.10 -0.43 18.10
C GLN A 26 3.73 -0.46 17.46
N SER A 27 3.00 -1.56 17.70
CA SER A 27 1.57 -1.69 17.43
C SER A 27 0.75 -1.23 18.64
N ILE A 28 -0.46 -0.73 18.40
CA ILE A 28 -1.41 -0.37 19.46
C ILE A 28 -2.31 -1.58 19.75
N PRO A 29 -2.57 -1.95 21.01
CA PRO A 29 -3.55 -2.97 21.35
C PRO A 29 -4.93 -2.62 20.81
N LEU A 30 -5.67 -3.61 20.28
CA LEU A 30 -7.01 -3.39 19.71
C LEU A 30 -7.96 -2.71 20.71
N SER A 31 -7.88 -3.07 21.99
CA SER A 31 -8.66 -2.46 23.09
C SER A 31 -8.44 -0.96 23.27
N ASN A 32 -7.28 -0.46 22.84
CA ASN A 32 -6.88 0.94 22.96
C ASN A 32 -7.14 1.72 21.67
N THR A 33 -7.73 1.08 20.66
CA THR A 33 -8.12 1.73 19.41
C THR A 33 -9.52 2.34 19.53
N ARG A 34 -9.80 3.35 18.71
CA ARG A 34 -11.15 3.92 18.53
C ARG A 34 -11.75 3.47 17.21
N LEU A 35 -11.58 2.19 16.87
CA LEU A 35 -12.14 1.63 15.64
C LEU A 35 -13.66 1.57 15.76
N ARG A 36 -14.33 1.87 14.65
CA ARG A 36 -15.77 1.70 14.57
C ARG A 36 -16.09 0.22 14.31
N PRO A 37 -17.28 -0.27 14.73
CA PRO A 37 -17.65 -1.68 14.55
C PRO A 37 -17.73 -2.13 13.08
N ASP A 38 -17.90 -1.19 12.14
CA ASP A 38 -17.99 -1.44 10.69
C ASP A 38 -16.62 -1.52 10.01
N MET A 39 -15.52 -1.29 10.73
CA MET A 39 -14.18 -1.29 10.13
C MET A 39 -13.66 -2.71 9.92
N GLU A 40 -13.26 -3.00 8.69
CA GLU A 40 -12.69 -4.29 8.32
C GLU A 40 -11.21 -4.38 8.70
N LEU A 41 -10.86 -5.53 9.28
CA LEU A 41 -9.51 -5.86 9.72
C LEU A 41 -9.00 -7.11 9.00
N ILE A 42 -7.76 -7.05 8.54
CA ILE A 42 -7.02 -8.21 8.04
C ILE A 42 -6.22 -8.77 9.22
N ALA A 43 -6.72 -9.84 9.83
CA ALA A 43 -6.07 -10.50 10.96
C ALA A 43 -5.04 -11.53 10.50
N PHE A 44 -3.91 -11.60 11.19
CA PHE A 44 -2.84 -12.55 10.89
C PHE A 44 -1.99 -12.84 12.14
N GLU A 45 -1.14 -13.86 12.06
CA GLU A 45 -0.17 -14.20 13.09
C GLU A 45 1.25 -14.02 12.58
N ARG A 46 2.14 -13.44 13.41
CA ARG A 46 3.56 -13.35 13.13
C ARG A 46 4.37 -13.47 14.41
N GLY A 47 5.22 -14.50 14.48
CA GLY A 47 6.06 -14.76 15.66
C GLY A 47 5.26 -15.04 16.92
N GLY A 48 4.17 -15.82 16.81
CA GLY A 48 3.29 -16.15 17.94
C GLY A 48 2.40 -15.00 18.43
N MET A 49 2.40 -13.85 17.74
CA MET A 49 1.54 -12.71 18.08
C MET A 49 0.45 -12.52 17.04
N HIS A 50 -0.79 -12.41 17.51
CA HIS A 50 -1.92 -11.97 16.69
C HIS A 50 -1.83 -10.47 16.42
N ARG A 51 -2.02 -10.11 15.15
CA ARG A 51 -1.94 -8.74 14.64
C ARG A 51 -3.08 -8.50 13.66
N ALA A 52 -3.39 -7.23 13.44
CA ALA A 52 -4.37 -6.83 12.46
C ALA A 52 -3.95 -5.55 11.76
N PHE A 53 -4.29 -5.42 10.48
CA PHE A 53 -4.24 -4.18 9.71
C PHE A 53 -5.64 -3.71 9.37
N LEU A 54 -5.85 -2.40 9.28
CA LEU A 54 -7.08 -1.87 8.68
C LEU A 54 -7.06 -2.14 7.18
N ALA A 55 -8.11 -2.81 6.68
CA ALA A 55 -8.21 -3.14 5.26
C ALA A 55 -8.10 -1.88 4.38
N ARG A 56 -8.70 -0.77 4.83
CA ARG A 56 -8.63 0.53 4.14
C ARG A 56 -7.22 1.11 4.03
N GLU A 57 -6.37 0.93 5.04
CA GLU A 57 -4.98 1.42 5.00
C GLU A 57 -4.14 0.59 4.04
N MET A 58 -4.43 -0.71 3.93
CA MET A 58 -3.79 -1.58 2.96
C MET A 58 -4.20 -1.23 1.52
N ALA A 59 -5.45 -0.82 1.29
CA ALA A 59 -5.91 -0.34 -0.02
C ALA A 59 -5.23 0.98 -0.45
N TYR A 60 -4.91 1.87 0.50
CA TYR A 60 -4.34 3.18 0.20
C TYR A 60 -2.97 3.12 -0.50
N HIS A 61 -2.19 2.06 -0.25
CA HIS A 61 -0.87 1.88 -0.87
C HIS A 61 -0.91 1.34 -2.31
N HIS A 62 -2.09 1.11 -2.86
CA HIS A 62 -2.28 0.66 -4.26
C HIS A 62 -2.70 1.77 -5.21
N VAL A 63 -2.63 3.03 -4.78
CA VAL A 63 -2.98 4.19 -5.62
C VAL A 63 -1.81 4.56 -6.53
N ALA A 64 -1.99 4.38 -7.83
CA ALA A 64 -1.13 4.97 -8.86
C ALA A 64 -1.81 6.24 -9.40
N GLN A 65 -1.12 7.37 -9.34
CA GLN A 65 -1.64 8.65 -9.83
C GLN A 65 -0.64 9.35 -10.75
N GLY A 66 -1.14 10.17 -11.67
CA GLY A 66 -0.31 10.94 -12.58
C GLY A 66 -1.12 11.61 -13.69
N GLU A 67 -0.48 11.81 -14.84
CA GLU A 67 -1.10 12.38 -16.04
C GLU A 67 -1.03 11.37 -17.20
N LEU A 68 -2.15 11.15 -17.88
CA LEU A 68 -2.26 10.29 -19.06
C LEU A 68 -2.95 11.08 -20.17
N ALA A 69 -2.22 11.35 -21.26
CA ALA A 69 -2.70 12.14 -22.40
C ALA A 69 -3.17 13.57 -22.06
N GLY A 70 -2.52 14.25 -21.10
CA GLY A 70 -2.91 15.60 -20.67
C GLY A 70 -3.94 15.61 -19.55
N GLU A 71 -4.53 14.46 -19.23
CA GLU A 71 -5.59 14.36 -18.23
C GLU A 71 -5.08 13.70 -16.94
N PRO A 72 -5.48 14.18 -15.76
CA PRO A 72 -5.14 13.53 -14.51
C PRO A 72 -5.79 12.14 -14.44
N TYR A 73 -5.02 11.15 -13.98
CA TYR A 73 -5.53 9.80 -13.76
C TYR A 73 -5.19 9.31 -12.35
N LEU A 74 -6.09 8.48 -11.83
CA LEU A 74 -5.93 7.73 -10.59
C LEU A 74 -6.44 6.32 -10.80
N VAL A 75 -5.59 5.33 -10.50
CA VAL A 75 -5.97 3.92 -10.43
C VAL A 75 -5.87 3.49 -8.98
N SER A 76 -6.98 2.99 -8.45
CA SER A 76 -7.07 2.33 -7.15
C SER A 76 -7.61 0.92 -7.39
N PHE A 77 -7.17 -0.03 -6.55
CA PHE A 77 -7.66 -1.40 -6.52
C PHE A 77 -8.62 -1.59 -5.34
#